data_AF-A0A164QHM2-F1
#
_entry.id   AF-A0A164QHM2-F1
#
_cell.length_a   1.000
_cell.length_b   1.000
_cell.length_c   1.000
_cell.angle_alpha   90.00
_cell.angle_beta   90.00
_cell.angle_gamma   90.00
#
_symmetry.space_group_name_H-M   'P 1'
#
loop_
_entity.id
_entity.type
_entity.pdbx_description
1 polymer ?
#
loop_
_entity_poly.entity_id
_entity_poly.type
_entity_poly.pdbx_seq_one_letter_code
_entity_poly.pdbx_strand_id
1 'polypeptide(L)'
;MSSTATETMTDPGEEVLPLDFIARQVFRMEKVSTERKLAGLVTRGQRLGAPHSVLKQLKGHKCDKDCVEPIELRRKVEKRCALAHGVFNTPGVNACSDILSAPGIVRMEEPPVQDGVMDCVMRLERIIDKDYSERKKEKLASVPSLLWRIRSLLRTYTDGLIHARKSPDLAYCDFELLYDVAFPLHHLGMLLQLDPPSFQDLLNACGLEMDLLVLDEPLDIGAARLIAMENELVEPSVDTLADALSQLDITPFNEDAAREMGGRDHPAYATVLFYGNLLMAYLLLPPDTEDNKRRRGKAMSRFVQWSSSMVLPQVIKDALADCMRPVYWDQALCREFCERGGLSAIVRHLRVPQVDEIAHFALWELLRQSEWLLPVLDWDAKGLFNLTEALATLAERTETIDGAPLFLNRNVGFTTMKELCFKIFHTYGLAPFQRKYKNRKWSDPITLYYISKRIESENLRLQTREDWHKLLGDFLLLRADTERQWKWSNLSSAGLWDCIENYGCANSNCKEMKALIMVRDFNKKGSREPPVAVEERLRGWGEKLKGCTGCRLVVYCCRECQQTAWPTHKTQCKEEKKRREMWTKYRDETKVTDA
;
A
#
# COMPACT_ATOMS: atom_id res chain seq x y z
N MET A 1 41.64 -32.95 48.00
CA MET A 1 42.15 -33.49 46.72
C MET A 1 41.13 -33.14 45.65
N SER A 2 41.54 -32.23 44.76
CA SER A 2 40.71 -31.56 43.76
C SER A 2 40.72 -32.34 42.44
N SER A 3 39.60 -32.37 41.72
CA SER A 3 39.55 -32.22 40.25
C SER A 3 38.16 -32.55 39.71
N THR A 4 37.39 -31.51 39.37
CA THR A 4 36.41 -31.58 38.27
C THR A 4 36.59 -30.34 37.42
N ALA A 5 37.20 -30.54 36.25
CA ALA A 5 37.37 -29.53 35.21
C ALA A 5 36.01 -29.25 34.55
N THR A 6 35.69 -27.98 34.37
CA THR A 6 34.61 -27.49 33.51
C THR A 6 35.27 -26.77 32.35
N GLU A 7 35.14 -27.32 31.14
CA GLU A 7 35.54 -26.67 29.90
C GLU A 7 34.45 -25.70 29.46
N THR A 8 34.79 -24.41 29.39
CA THR A 8 34.03 -23.37 28.73
C THR A 8 34.37 -23.34 27.25
N MET A 9 33.39 -23.62 26.37
CA MET A 9 33.50 -23.32 24.94
C MET A 9 33.35 -21.81 24.71
N THR A 10 34.36 -21.20 24.09
CA THR A 10 34.30 -19.82 23.56
C THR A 10 33.68 -19.82 22.16
N ASP A 11 32.66 -18.97 21.97
CA ASP A 11 31.99 -18.68 20.69
C ASP A 11 32.94 -17.85 19.78
N PRO A 12 33.10 -18.17 18.47
CA PRO A 12 33.96 -17.39 17.60
C PRO A 12 33.28 -16.07 17.23
N GLY A 13 33.95 -14.96 17.53
CA GLY A 13 33.43 -13.60 17.35
C GLY A 13 32.99 -13.30 15.91
N GLU A 14 31.74 -12.88 15.77
CA GLU A 14 31.25 -12.20 14.58
C GLU A 14 31.94 -10.82 14.45
N GLU A 15 32.63 -10.60 13.34
CA GLU A 15 33.11 -9.26 12.95
C GLU A 15 31.91 -8.35 12.67
N VAL A 16 31.57 -7.52 13.66
CA VAL A 16 30.58 -6.44 13.51
C VAL A 16 31.16 -5.37 12.59
N LEU A 17 30.64 -5.27 11.37
CA LEU A 17 30.94 -4.14 10.49
C LEU A 17 30.51 -2.82 11.15
N PRO A 18 31.35 -1.77 11.15
CA PRO A 18 31.00 -0.50 11.78
C PRO A 18 29.75 0.12 11.16
N LEU A 19 28.81 0.59 11.99
CA LEU A 19 27.58 1.30 11.58
C LEU A 19 27.82 2.41 10.55
N ASP A 20 28.97 3.08 10.63
CA ASP A 20 29.44 4.10 9.69
C ASP A 20 29.64 3.59 8.25
N PHE A 21 30.05 2.33 8.08
CA PHE A 21 30.23 1.72 6.77
C PHE A 21 28.87 1.46 6.11
N ILE A 22 27.88 1.01 6.88
CA ILE A 22 26.53 0.68 6.40
C ILE A 22 25.75 1.96 6.05
N ALA A 23 25.81 2.99 6.90
CA ALA A 23 25.21 4.30 6.60
C ALA A 23 25.76 4.89 5.29
N ARG A 24 27.07 4.75 5.03
CA ARG A 24 27.69 5.17 3.76
C ARG A 24 27.23 4.35 2.56
N GLN A 25 26.96 3.05 2.71
CA GLN A 25 26.42 2.22 1.63
C GLN A 25 24.97 2.57 1.31
N VAL A 26 24.13 2.82 2.31
CA VAL A 26 22.73 3.26 2.12
C VAL A 26 22.68 4.62 1.40
N PHE A 27 23.50 5.60 1.82
CA PHE A 27 23.63 6.88 1.11
C PHE A 27 24.14 6.72 -0.33
N ARG A 28 25.06 5.77 -0.58
CA ARG A 28 25.62 5.50 -1.91
C ARG A 28 24.59 4.82 -2.82
N MET A 29 23.79 3.87 -2.31
CA MET A 29 22.71 3.21 -3.04
C MET A 29 21.59 4.21 -3.39
N GLU A 30 21.23 5.10 -2.48
CA GLU A 30 20.23 6.15 -2.74
C GLU A 30 20.73 7.12 -3.81
N LYS A 31 22.02 7.50 -3.78
CA LYS A 31 22.63 8.34 -4.82
C LYS A 31 22.55 7.68 -6.20
N VAL A 32 22.93 6.42 -6.31
CA VAL A 32 22.95 5.68 -7.60
C VAL A 32 21.55 5.37 -8.12
N SER A 33 20.61 4.99 -7.26
CA SER A 33 19.21 4.68 -7.63
C SER A 33 18.46 5.96 -8.04
N THR A 34 18.63 7.05 -7.28
CA THR A 34 17.99 8.34 -7.53
C THR A 34 18.57 9.03 -8.76
N GLU A 35 19.89 9.01 -8.98
CA GLU A 35 20.51 9.57 -10.19
C GLU A 35 20.10 8.82 -11.47
N ARG A 36 20.00 7.48 -11.43
CA ARG A 36 19.52 6.69 -12.58
C ARG A 36 18.04 6.92 -12.88
N LYS A 37 17.18 6.99 -11.86
CA LYS A 37 15.74 7.26 -12.02
C LYS A 37 15.49 8.71 -12.49
N LEU A 38 16.18 9.70 -11.91
CA LEU A 38 16.07 11.12 -12.31
C LEU A 38 16.59 11.35 -13.74
N ALA A 39 17.73 10.78 -14.12
CA ALA A 39 18.26 10.93 -15.47
C ALA A 39 17.28 10.40 -16.54
N GLY A 40 16.61 9.27 -16.27
CA GLY A 40 15.58 8.74 -17.17
C GLY A 40 14.29 9.58 -17.21
N LEU A 41 13.85 10.10 -16.07
CA LEU A 41 12.61 10.90 -15.94
C LEU A 41 12.74 12.29 -16.56
N VAL A 42 13.90 12.96 -16.39
CA VAL A 42 14.16 14.30 -16.96
C VAL A 42 14.11 14.27 -18.49
N THR A 43 14.66 13.23 -19.13
CA THR A 43 14.60 13.08 -20.60
C THR A 43 13.20 12.80 -21.16
N ARG A 44 12.27 12.23 -20.37
CA ARG A 44 10.89 11.96 -20.81
C ARG A 44 9.93 13.12 -20.54
N GLY A 45 10.07 13.79 -19.39
CA GLY A 45 9.22 14.93 -19.00
C GLY A 45 9.32 16.15 -19.93
N GLN A 46 10.45 16.34 -20.61
CA GLN A 46 10.62 17.46 -21.56
C GLN A 46 9.78 17.34 -22.85
N ARG A 47 9.18 16.18 -23.16
CA ARG A 47 8.43 15.98 -24.41
C ARG A 47 6.91 16.16 -24.30
N LEU A 48 6.34 16.28 -23.09
CA LEU A 48 4.89 16.19 -22.88
C LEU A 48 4.22 17.47 -22.35
N GLY A 49 4.89 18.63 -22.39
CA GLY A 49 4.25 19.90 -22.02
C GLY A 49 3.72 19.90 -20.57
N ALA A 50 4.62 19.74 -19.60
CA ALA A 50 4.28 19.83 -18.17
C ALA A 50 3.69 21.22 -17.82
N PRO A 51 2.86 21.34 -16.76
CA PRO A 51 2.29 22.62 -16.33
C PRO A 51 3.41 23.63 -16.08
N HIS A 52 3.50 24.61 -16.96
CA HIS A 52 4.65 25.49 -17.08
C HIS A 52 4.63 26.64 -16.06
N SER A 53 3.53 26.78 -15.29
CA SER A 53 3.22 27.87 -14.35
C SER A 53 3.90 27.69 -12.98
N VAL A 54 3.68 26.55 -12.30
CA VAL A 54 4.22 26.29 -10.95
C VAL A 54 5.76 26.22 -10.96
N LEU A 55 6.36 25.57 -11.97
CA LEU A 55 7.82 25.53 -12.10
C LEU A 55 8.43 26.87 -12.51
N LYS A 56 7.69 27.78 -13.17
CA LYS A 56 8.14 29.15 -13.43
C LYS A 56 8.12 29.98 -12.14
N GLN A 57 7.15 29.76 -11.26
CA GLN A 57 7.10 30.43 -9.95
C GLN A 57 8.23 29.94 -9.03
N LEU A 58 8.44 28.62 -8.92
CA LEU A 58 9.54 28.05 -8.12
C LEU A 58 10.93 28.40 -8.68
N LYS A 59 11.12 28.45 -10.01
CA LYS A 59 12.38 28.91 -10.64
C LYS A 59 12.53 30.43 -10.68
N GLY A 60 11.44 31.17 -10.48
CA GLY A 60 11.40 32.64 -10.45
C GLY A 60 11.94 33.22 -9.15
N HIS A 61 11.96 32.43 -8.07
CA HIS A 61 12.70 32.73 -6.85
C HIS A 61 14.20 32.44 -7.06
N LYS A 62 14.86 33.29 -7.85
CA LYS A 62 16.28 33.53 -7.63
C LYS A 62 16.39 34.16 -6.25
N CYS A 63 16.74 33.33 -5.27
CA CYS A 63 17.26 33.75 -3.99
C CYS A 63 18.24 34.91 -4.25
N ASP A 64 17.86 36.12 -3.82
CA ASP A 64 18.82 37.21 -3.67
C ASP A 64 19.96 36.66 -2.81
N LYS A 65 21.21 37.03 -3.12
CA LYS A 65 22.43 36.46 -2.51
C LYS A 65 22.50 36.55 -0.97
N ASP A 66 21.50 37.17 -0.35
CA ASP A 66 21.38 37.49 1.06
C ASP A 66 20.38 36.61 1.84
N CYS A 67 19.74 35.61 1.20
CA CYS A 67 18.85 34.71 1.95
C CYS A 67 19.68 33.75 2.84
N VAL A 68 19.46 33.83 4.15
CA VAL A 68 20.24 33.14 5.20
C VAL A 68 19.90 31.65 5.33
N GLU A 69 18.86 31.19 4.64
CA GLU A 69 18.43 29.80 4.72
C GLU A 69 19.50 28.85 4.15
N PRO A 70 19.82 27.74 4.83
CA PRO A 70 20.87 26.85 4.35
C PRO A 70 20.49 26.30 2.98
N ILE A 71 21.30 26.60 1.95
CA ILE A 71 21.20 26.03 0.59
C ILE A 71 20.99 24.50 0.62
N GLU A 72 21.50 23.85 1.66
CA GLU A 72 21.35 22.42 1.90
C GLU A 72 19.89 21.99 2.22
N LEU A 73 19.13 22.77 2.99
CA LEU A 73 17.73 22.44 3.34
C LEU A 73 16.86 22.43 2.09
N ARG A 74 16.89 23.52 1.30
CA ARG A 74 16.15 23.60 0.03
C ARG A 74 16.52 22.47 -0.92
N ARG A 75 17.81 22.15 -1.04
CA ARG A 75 18.26 21.01 -1.86
C ARG A 75 17.71 19.66 -1.36
N LYS A 76 17.61 19.45 -0.05
CA LYS A 76 16.99 18.24 0.53
C LYS A 76 15.49 18.19 0.23
N VAL A 77 14.78 19.30 0.38
CA VAL A 77 13.35 19.42 0.05
C VAL A 77 13.10 19.14 -1.43
N GLU A 78 13.86 19.77 -2.33
CA GLU A 78 13.78 19.55 -3.78
C GLU A 78 14.03 18.09 -4.15
N LYS A 79 15.07 17.47 -3.57
CA LYS A 79 15.38 16.04 -3.82
C LYS A 79 14.20 15.14 -3.41
N ARG A 80 13.53 15.44 -2.30
CA ARG A 80 12.36 14.67 -1.85
C ARG A 80 11.12 14.93 -2.71
N CYS A 81 10.82 16.20 -3.02
CA CYS A 81 9.69 16.56 -3.88
C CYS A 81 9.83 16.03 -5.31
N ALA A 82 11.07 15.86 -5.80
CA ALA A 82 11.33 15.31 -7.13
C ALA A 82 10.78 13.87 -7.31
N LEU A 83 10.69 13.08 -6.23
CA LEU A 83 10.09 11.75 -6.27
C LEU A 83 8.58 11.84 -6.50
N ALA A 84 7.87 12.65 -5.70
CA ALA A 84 6.45 12.90 -5.88
C ALA A 84 6.12 13.46 -7.28
N HIS A 85 6.95 14.40 -7.77
CA HIS A 85 6.83 14.94 -9.11
C HIS A 85 7.07 13.89 -10.20
N GLY A 86 8.05 13.00 -10.02
CA GLY A 86 8.31 11.90 -10.95
C GLY A 86 7.14 10.93 -11.06
N VAL A 87 6.45 10.66 -9.94
CA VAL A 87 5.25 9.80 -9.91
C VAL A 87 4.11 10.43 -10.69
N PHE A 88 3.89 11.74 -10.54
CA PHE A 88 2.87 12.47 -11.28
C PHE A 88 3.13 12.42 -12.80
N ASN A 89 4.38 12.66 -13.22
CA ASN A 89 4.75 12.74 -14.64
C ASN A 89 4.93 11.39 -15.34
N THR A 90 4.65 10.25 -14.69
CA THR A 90 4.78 8.93 -15.29
C THR A 90 3.40 8.42 -15.73
N PRO A 91 2.97 8.66 -16.99
CA PRO A 91 1.65 8.26 -17.46
C PRO A 91 1.47 6.74 -17.44
N GLY A 92 0.29 6.28 -17.03
CA GLY A 92 -0.23 4.93 -17.31
C GLY A 92 0.24 3.79 -16.39
N VAL A 93 1.01 4.05 -15.33
CA VAL A 93 1.44 2.99 -14.40
C VAL A 93 0.87 3.17 -12.99
N ASN A 94 0.60 4.42 -12.58
CA ASN A 94 0.19 4.72 -11.20
C ASN A 94 -1.15 5.45 -11.19
N ALA A 95 -2.12 4.86 -10.50
CA ALA A 95 -3.46 5.42 -10.29
C ALA A 95 -3.45 6.77 -9.52
N CYS A 96 -2.29 7.23 -9.05
CA CYS A 96 -2.08 8.54 -8.43
C CYS A 96 -2.07 9.69 -9.45
N SER A 97 -1.59 9.44 -10.68
CA SER A 97 -1.50 10.46 -11.72
C SER A 97 -2.89 10.96 -12.15
N ASP A 98 -3.86 10.05 -12.26
CA ASP A 98 -5.24 10.38 -12.61
C ASP A 98 -5.91 11.29 -11.56
N ILE A 99 -5.66 11.04 -10.27
CA ILE A 99 -6.22 11.83 -9.16
C ILE A 99 -5.69 13.27 -9.18
N LEU A 100 -4.37 13.43 -9.27
CA LEU A 100 -3.75 14.76 -9.24
C LEU A 100 -3.96 15.55 -10.54
N SER A 101 -4.28 14.86 -11.64
CA SER A 101 -4.64 15.49 -12.91
C SER A 101 -6.10 15.92 -12.96
N ALA A 102 -6.86 15.78 -11.86
CA ALA A 102 -8.24 16.25 -11.81
C ALA A 102 -8.29 17.78 -12.01
N PRO A 103 -9.06 18.28 -13.00
CA PRO A 103 -9.13 19.70 -13.30
C PRO A 103 -9.95 20.44 -12.25
N GLY A 104 -9.56 21.67 -11.92
CA GLY A 104 -10.38 22.55 -11.10
C GLY A 104 -11.68 22.95 -11.80
N ILE A 105 -12.62 23.48 -11.02
CA ILE A 105 -13.94 23.91 -11.50
C ILE A 105 -13.88 25.35 -12.03
N VAL A 106 -13.06 26.19 -11.39
CA VAL A 106 -12.90 27.61 -11.74
C VAL A 106 -11.56 27.80 -12.39
N ARG A 107 -11.54 28.58 -13.48
CA ARG A 107 -10.31 28.94 -14.15
C ARG A 107 -9.47 29.81 -13.21
N MET A 108 -8.19 29.45 -13.05
CA MET A 108 -7.25 30.24 -12.27
C MET A 108 -7.12 31.66 -12.85
N GLU A 109 -7.24 32.67 -12.00
CA GLU A 109 -7.03 34.09 -12.32
C GLU A 109 -5.61 34.54 -11.91
N GLU A 110 -5.12 35.63 -12.51
CA GLU A 110 -3.88 36.30 -12.10
C GLU A 110 -4.20 37.76 -11.71
N PRO A 111 -4.19 38.13 -10.42
CA PRO A 111 -3.93 37.28 -9.24
C PRO A 111 -5.06 36.28 -8.94
N PRO A 112 -4.80 35.23 -8.12
CA PRO A 112 -5.83 34.31 -7.67
C PRO A 112 -6.99 35.01 -6.94
N VAL A 113 -8.12 34.33 -6.85
CA VAL A 113 -9.31 34.84 -6.16
C VAL A 113 -8.98 35.00 -4.68
N GLN A 114 -9.23 36.18 -4.11
CA GLN A 114 -8.98 36.44 -2.70
C GLN A 114 -9.70 35.43 -1.81
N ASP A 115 -8.99 34.83 -0.86
CA ASP A 115 -9.47 33.74 0.01
C ASP A 115 -9.93 32.47 -0.76
N GLY A 116 -9.52 32.36 -2.02
CA GLY A 116 -9.54 31.16 -2.84
C GLY A 116 -8.48 30.13 -2.42
N VAL A 117 -8.55 28.92 -2.96
CA VAL A 117 -7.59 27.86 -2.67
C VAL A 117 -6.18 28.32 -2.99
N MET A 118 -5.97 28.90 -4.18
CA MET A 118 -4.62 29.28 -4.61
C MET A 118 -4.11 30.53 -3.90
N ASP A 119 -4.96 31.51 -3.58
CA ASP A 119 -4.57 32.62 -2.68
C ASP A 119 -4.12 32.09 -1.31
N CYS A 120 -4.89 31.16 -0.72
CA CYS A 120 -4.53 30.56 0.57
C CYS A 120 -3.21 29.80 0.50
N VAL A 121 -2.98 28.98 -0.53
CA VAL A 121 -1.73 28.25 -0.75
C VAL A 121 -0.54 29.19 -0.91
N MET A 122 -0.67 30.24 -1.73
CA MET A 122 0.40 31.22 -1.95
C MET A 122 0.70 32.05 -0.69
N ARG A 123 -0.32 32.39 0.10
CA ARG A 123 -0.13 33.05 1.40
C ARG A 123 0.57 32.13 2.38
N LEU A 124 0.18 30.86 2.43
CA LEU A 124 0.82 29.85 3.27
C LEU A 124 2.29 29.66 2.90
N GLU A 125 2.61 29.58 1.61
CA GLU A 125 3.99 29.50 1.10
C GLU A 125 4.80 30.74 1.50
N ARG A 126 4.24 31.93 1.29
CA ARG A 126 4.89 33.18 1.70
C ARG A 126 5.18 33.19 3.20
N ILE A 127 4.26 32.73 4.04
CA ILE A 127 4.41 32.75 5.50
C ILE A 127 5.50 31.77 5.95
N ILE A 128 5.44 30.52 5.46
CA ILE A 128 6.32 29.43 5.91
C ILE A 128 7.73 29.56 5.32
N ASP A 129 7.85 29.95 4.06
CA ASP A 129 9.15 30.07 3.40
C ASP A 129 9.71 31.49 3.61
N LYS A 130 9.11 32.49 2.96
CA LYS A 130 9.67 33.84 2.85
C LYS A 130 9.65 34.62 4.17
N ASP A 131 8.47 34.89 4.72
CA ASP A 131 8.31 35.76 5.90
C ASP A 131 9.00 35.15 7.14
N TYR A 132 9.01 33.83 7.26
CA TYR A 132 9.76 33.14 8.30
C TYR A 132 11.28 33.39 8.18
N SER A 133 11.86 33.27 6.97
CA SER A 133 13.27 33.58 6.73
C SER A 133 13.63 35.05 7.07
N GLU A 134 12.67 35.96 6.89
CA GLU A 134 12.75 37.38 7.26
C GLU A 134 12.45 37.65 8.75
N ARG A 135 12.30 36.60 9.57
CA ARG A 135 12.04 36.64 11.02
C ARG A 135 10.67 37.22 11.42
N LYS A 136 9.68 37.25 10.52
CA LYS A 136 8.31 37.71 10.78
C LYS A 136 7.44 36.59 11.37
N LYS A 137 7.87 36.04 12.51
CA LYS A 137 7.25 34.86 13.14
C LYS A 137 5.79 35.08 13.54
N GLU A 138 5.37 36.31 13.78
CA GLU A 138 3.99 36.66 14.14
C GLU A 138 2.97 36.27 13.06
N LYS A 139 3.41 36.11 11.80
CA LYS A 139 2.54 35.68 10.69
C LYS A 139 2.15 34.21 10.77
N LEU A 140 2.95 33.38 11.48
CA LEU A 140 2.69 31.96 11.65
C LEU A 140 1.32 31.68 12.31
N ALA A 141 0.84 32.60 13.16
CA ALA A 141 -0.48 32.48 13.81
C ALA A 141 -1.66 32.41 12.82
N SER A 142 -1.47 32.81 11.55
CA SER A 142 -2.51 32.71 10.52
C SER A 142 -2.51 31.38 9.74
N VAL A 143 -1.52 30.50 9.96
CA VAL A 143 -1.41 29.23 9.24
C VAL A 143 -2.63 28.31 9.43
N PRO A 144 -3.17 28.11 10.65
CA PRO A 144 -4.30 27.20 10.84
C PRO A 144 -5.55 27.63 10.07
N SER A 145 -5.88 28.92 10.07
CA SER A 145 -7.08 29.43 9.37
C SER A 145 -6.97 29.28 7.85
N LEU A 146 -5.77 29.49 7.28
CA LEU A 146 -5.51 29.23 5.86
C LEU A 146 -5.69 27.75 5.52
N LEU A 147 -5.17 26.85 6.36
CA LEU A 147 -5.32 25.40 6.14
C LEU A 147 -6.77 24.95 6.26
N TRP A 148 -7.52 25.46 7.24
CA TRP A 148 -8.96 25.22 7.36
C TRP A 148 -9.72 25.67 6.12
N ARG A 149 -9.40 26.85 5.58
CA ARG A 149 -10.01 27.35 4.34
C ARG A 149 -9.70 26.45 3.15
N ILE A 150 -8.43 26.04 2.98
CA ILE A 150 -8.02 25.10 1.91
C ILE A 150 -8.81 23.79 2.02
N ARG A 151 -8.89 23.18 3.21
CA ARG A 151 -9.65 21.93 3.42
C ARG A 151 -11.13 22.10 3.08
N SER A 152 -11.75 23.16 3.60
CA SER A 152 -13.17 23.47 3.35
C SER A 152 -13.47 23.66 1.86
N LEU A 153 -12.60 24.36 1.14
CA LEU A 153 -12.75 24.57 -0.30
C LEU A 153 -12.49 23.29 -1.11
N LEU A 154 -11.50 22.48 -0.75
CA LEU A 154 -11.29 21.17 -1.40
C LEU A 154 -12.48 20.23 -1.18
N ARG A 155 -13.10 20.26 0.01
CA ARG A 155 -14.35 19.53 0.28
C ARG A 155 -15.48 20.05 -0.60
N THR A 156 -15.64 21.37 -0.70
CA THR A 156 -16.66 22.00 -1.56
C THR A 156 -16.46 21.63 -3.02
N TYR A 157 -15.23 21.66 -3.53
CA TYR A 157 -14.86 21.23 -4.87
C TYR A 157 -15.30 19.78 -5.14
N THR A 158 -15.02 18.86 -4.21
CA THR A 158 -15.40 17.45 -4.37
C THR A 158 -16.90 17.22 -4.25
N ASP A 159 -17.58 17.92 -3.34
CA ASP A 159 -19.04 17.87 -3.26
C ASP A 159 -19.71 18.41 -4.53
N GLY A 160 -19.15 19.47 -5.14
CA GLY A 160 -19.57 19.98 -6.43
C GLY A 160 -19.33 18.98 -7.56
N LEU A 161 -18.17 18.31 -7.59
CA LEU A 161 -17.80 17.35 -8.63
C LEU A 161 -18.59 16.04 -8.56
N ILE A 162 -18.77 15.48 -7.36
CA ILE A 162 -19.41 14.17 -7.16
C ILE A 162 -20.93 14.30 -7.07
N HIS A 163 -21.42 15.27 -6.31
CA HIS A 163 -22.85 15.37 -5.99
C HIS A 163 -23.58 16.46 -6.79
N ALA A 164 -22.90 17.13 -7.73
CA ALA A 164 -23.42 18.28 -8.46
C ALA A 164 -24.02 19.36 -7.54
N ARG A 165 -23.56 19.43 -6.28
CA ARG A 165 -24.04 20.38 -5.28
C ARG A 165 -23.53 21.76 -5.64
N LYS A 166 -24.43 22.67 -5.96
CA LYS A 166 -24.09 24.07 -6.19
C LYS A 166 -23.77 24.74 -4.86
N SER A 167 -22.57 25.28 -4.74
CA SER A 167 -22.17 26.14 -3.62
C SER A 167 -21.58 27.43 -4.19
N PRO A 168 -21.87 28.62 -3.60
CA PRO A 168 -21.16 29.85 -3.96
C PRO A 168 -19.65 29.71 -3.75
N ASP A 169 -19.22 28.90 -2.78
CA ASP A 169 -17.81 28.64 -2.49
C ASP A 169 -17.07 27.92 -3.63
N LEU A 170 -17.78 27.34 -4.61
CA LEU A 170 -17.14 26.80 -5.81
C LEU A 170 -16.37 27.87 -6.57
N ALA A 171 -16.79 29.14 -6.51
CA ALA A 171 -16.09 30.27 -7.12
C ALA A 171 -14.67 30.47 -6.57
N TYR A 172 -14.38 29.94 -5.38
CA TYR A 172 -13.10 30.04 -4.68
C TYR A 172 -12.23 28.80 -4.88
N CYS A 173 -12.68 27.80 -5.66
CA CYS A 173 -11.92 26.60 -6.00
C CYS A 173 -11.06 26.86 -7.26
N ASP A 174 -10.14 27.82 -7.16
CA ASP A 174 -9.45 28.51 -8.25
C ASP A 174 -8.07 27.93 -8.61
N PHE A 175 -8.01 26.65 -8.98
CA PHE A 175 -6.79 25.96 -9.41
C PHE A 175 -6.98 25.30 -10.77
N GLU A 176 -5.91 25.11 -11.56
CA GLU A 176 -6.02 24.43 -12.86
C GLU A 176 -6.11 22.92 -12.68
N LEU A 177 -5.20 22.34 -11.91
CA LEU A 177 -5.15 20.93 -11.57
C LEU A 177 -5.04 20.76 -10.05
N LEU A 178 -5.56 19.67 -9.52
CA LEU A 178 -5.41 19.35 -8.10
C LEU A 178 -3.93 19.21 -7.69
N TYR A 179 -3.07 18.84 -8.63
CA TYR A 179 -1.62 18.86 -8.50
C TYR A 179 -1.08 20.23 -8.05
N ASP A 180 -1.64 21.33 -8.56
CA ASP A 180 -1.19 22.70 -8.28
C ASP A 180 -1.46 23.10 -6.83
N VAL A 181 -2.35 22.39 -6.14
CA VAL A 181 -2.60 22.52 -4.70
C VAL A 181 -1.72 21.54 -3.92
N ALA A 182 -1.74 20.26 -4.30
CA ALA A 182 -1.08 19.19 -3.56
C ALA A 182 0.45 19.34 -3.52
N PHE A 183 1.06 19.78 -4.62
CA PHE A 183 2.52 19.86 -4.71
C PHE A 183 3.12 21.00 -3.86
N PRO A 184 2.63 22.26 -3.92
CA PRO A 184 3.08 23.30 -2.99
C PRO A 184 2.84 22.90 -1.54
N LEU A 185 1.69 22.32 -1.21
CA LEU A 185 1.44 21.82 0.14
C LEU A 185 2.46 20.76 0.56
N HIS A 186 2.79 19.79 -0.30
CA HIS A 186 3.84 18.81 -0.02
C HIS A 186 5.20 19.49 0.25
N HIS A 187 5.58 20.49 -0.56
CA HIS A 187 6.81 21.27 -0.39
C HIS A 187 6.83 21.94 1.00
N LEU A 188 5.77 22.66 1.38
CA LEU A 188 5.71 23.36 2.66
C LEU A 188 5.76 22.39 3.84
N GLY A 189 5.11 21.25 3.72
CA GLY A 189 5.20 20.19 4.72
C GLY A 189 6.62 19.65 4.84
N MET A 190 7.33 19.49 3.73
CA MET A 190 8.72 19.05 3.69
C MET A 190 9.67 20.07 4.35
N LEU A 191 9.47 21.37 4.13
CA LEU A 191 10.24 22.42 4.81
C LEU A 191 10.09 22.29 6.32
N LEU A 192 8.85 22.24 6.82
CA LEU A 192 8.56 22.12 8.24
C LEU A 192 9.09 20.79 8.83
N GLN A 193 9.00 19.69 8.08
CA GLN A 193 9.52 18.40 8.51
C GLN A 193 11.06 18.38 8.65
N LEU A 194 11.76 19.04 7.73
CA LEU A 194 13.22 19.02 7.67
C LEU A 194 13.86 20.18 8.45
N ASP A 195 13.06 21.09 9.00
CA ASP A 195 13.48 22.21 9.81
C ASP A 195 12.73 22.26 11.16
N PRO A 196 13.11 21.40 12.13
CA PRO A 196 12.44 21.31 13.43
C PRO A 196 12.31 22.64 14.20
N PRO A 197 13.31 23.56 14.20
CA PRO A 197 13.14 24.89 14.78
C PRO A 197 11.94 25.66 14.22
N SER A 198 11.78 25.66 12.89
CA SER A 198 10.68 26.37 12.21
C SER A 198 9.33 25.76 12.51
N PHE A 199 9.28 24.43 12.59
CA PHE A 199 8.08 23.74 13.04
C PHE A 199 7.76 24.02 14.50
N GLN A 200 8.76 24.08 15.39
CA GLN A 200 8.55 24.43 16.80
C GLN A 200 8.04 25.87 16.96
N ASP A 201 8.57 26.82 16.19
CA ASP A 201 8.08 28.20 16.17
C ASP A 201 6.63 28.28 15.67
N LEU A 202 6.27 27.50 14.66
CA LEU A 202 4.89 27.36 14.19
C LEU A 202 3.96 26.88 15.31
N LEU A 203 4.35 25.82 16.04
CA LEU A 203 3.56 25.31 17.16
C LEU A 203 3.43 26.34 18.29
N ASN A 204 4.50 27.08 18.58
CA ASN A 204 4.48 28.13 19.59
C ASN A 204 3.53 29.28 19.20
N ALA A 205 3.49 29.65 17.92
CA ALA A 205 2.63 30.72 17.41
C ALA A 205 1.16 30.31 17.29
N CYS A 206 0.88 29.06 16.90
CA CYS A 206 -0.48 28.57 16.67
C CYS A 206 -1.15 27.97 17.92
N GLY A 207 -0.35 27.56 18.91
CA GLY A 207 -0.86 26.91 20.12
C GLY A 207 -1.61 25.60 19.82
N LEU A 208 -2.76 25.41 20.46
CA LEU A 208 -3.57 24.19 20.36
C LEU A 208 -4.27 24.02 19.01
N GLU A 209 -4.45 25.10 18.23
CA GLU A 209 -5.21 25.04 16.98
C GLU A 209 -4.52 24.15 15.94
N MET A 210 -3.18 24.15 15.92
CA MET A 210 -2.42 23.27 15.04
C MET A 210 -2.50 21.80 15.47
N ASP A 211 -2.50 21.54 16.78
CA ASP A 211 -2.69 20.19 17.32
C ASP A 211 -4.07 19.65 16.95
N LEU A 212 -5.13 20.47 17.07
CA LEU A 212 -6.49 20.10 16.67
C LEU A 212 -6.53 19.74 15.18
N LEU A 213 -6.03 20.62 14.32
CA LEU A 213 -6.08 20.46 12.87
C LEU A 213 -5.31 19.24 12.35
N VAL A 214 -4.15 18.93 12.93
CA VAL A 214 -3.26 17.87 12.41
C VAL A 214 -3.43 16.55 13.15
N LEU A 215 -3.51 16.60 14.48
CA LEU A 215 -3.49 15.41 15.34
C LEU A 215 -4.88 14.88 15.65
N ASP A 216 -5.90 15.73 15.68
CA ASP A 216 -7.24 15.35 16.12
C ASP A 216 -8.22 15.25 14.94
N GLU A 217 -8.27 16.24 14.05
CA GLU A 217 -9.23 16.31 12.93
C GLU A 217 -8.98 15.26 11.84
N PRO A 218 -9.92 14.33 11.54
CA PRO A 218 -9.73 13.23 10.59
C PRO A 218 -9.36 13.71 9.17
N LEU A 219 -8.83 12.83 8.32
CA LEU A 219 -8.67 13.16 6.90
C LEU A 219 -10.04 13.40 6.24
N ASP A 220 -10.13 14.37 5.34
CA ASP A 220 -11.35 14.67 4.59
C ASP A 220 -11.62 13.59 3.53
N ILE A 221 -12.20 12.48 3.96
CA ILE A 221 -12.66 11.37 3.11
C ILE A 221 -14.17 11.52 2.97
N GLY A 222 -14.65 11.72 1.75
CA GLY A 222 -16.08 11.87 1.53
C GLY A 222 -16.87 10.58 1.66
N ALA A 223 -18.18 10.75 1.84
CA ALA A 223 -19.13 9.66 1.99
C ALA A 223 -19.09 8.70 0.79
N ALA A 224 -18.97 9.22 -0.45
CA ALA A 224 -18.90 8.37 -1.64
C ALA A 224 -17.69 7.43 -1.61
N ARG A 225 -16.52 7.91 -1.14
CA ARG A 225 -15.35 7.04 -0.93
C ARG A 225 -15.58 6.05 0.19
N LEU A 226 -16.11 6.48 1.34
CA LEU A 226 -16.40 5.57 2.45
C LEU A 226 -17.36 4.44 2.02
N ILE A 227 -18.42 4.76 1.28
CA ILE A 227 -19.37 3.78 0.73
C ILE A 227 -18.69 2.85 -0.26
N ALA A 228 -17.90 3.38 -1.21
CA ALA A 228 -17.16 2.56 -2.16
C ALA A 228 -16.27 1.55 -1.46
N MET A 229 -15.62 1.97 -0.37
CA MET A 229 -14.73 1.13 0.41
C MET A 229 -15.49 0.12 1.27
N GLU A 230 -16.63 0.50 1.84
CA GLU A 230 -17.49 -0.41 2.57
C GLU A 230 -18.00 -1.53 1.65
N ASN A 231 -18.46 -1.18 0.44
CA ASN A 231 -18.83 -2.14 -0.60
C ASN A 231 -17.66 -3.04 -1.03
N GLU A 232 -16.41 -2.55 -0.96
CA GLU A 232 -15.22 -3.36 -1.24
C GLU A 232 -14.83 -4.30 -0.08
N LEU A 233 -15.21 -3.98 1.16
CA LEU A 233 -14.81 -4.68 2.39
C LEU A 233 -15.84 -5.70 2.89
N VAL A 234 -17.13 -5.42 2.67
CA VAL A 234 -18.28 -6.12 3.25
C VAL A 234 -18.99 -6.90 2.14
N GLU A 235 -19.20 -8.21 2.32
CA GLU A 235 -20.29 -8.89 1.60
C GLU A 235 -21.59 -8.17 2.00
N PRO A 236 -22.46 -7.79 1.07
CA PRO A 236 -23.65 -7.01 1.39
C PRO A 236 -24.55 -7.82 2.34
N SER A 237 -24.43 -7.59 3.65
CA SER A 237 -25.57 -7.75 4.54
C SER A 237 -26.45 -6.54 4.26
N VAL A 238 -27.56 -6.77 3.58
CA VAL A 238 -28.49 -5.77 3.07
C VAL A 238 -28.95 -4.76 4.14
N ASP A 239 -28.80 -5.08 5.42
CA ASP A 239 -29.35 -4.34 6.54
C ASP A 239 -28.52 -3.09 6.96
N THR A 240 -27.18 -3.11 6.92
CA THR A 240 -26.35 -1.98 7.38
C THR A 240 -26.25 -0.84 6.38
N LEU A 241 -26.24 -1.18 5.08
CA LEU A 241 -26.14 -0.21 4.00
C LEU A 241 -27.45 0.60 3.84
N ALA A 242 -28.60 -0.05 4.07
CA ALA A 242 -29.91 0.60 3.98
C ALA A 242 -30.08 1.73 5.01
N ASP A 243 -29.59 1.54 6.24
CA ASP A 243 -29.67 2.55 7.29
C ASP A 243 -28.79 3.77 6.99
N ALA A 244 -27.57 3.58 6.50
CA ALA A 244 -26.67 4.67 6.12
C ALA A 244 -27.17 5.43 4.86
N LEU A 245 -27.73 4.71 3.89
CA LEU A 245 -28.29 5.30 2.66
C LEU A 245 -29.58 6.08 2.91
N SER A 246 -30.41 5.63 3.86
CA SER A 246 -31.67 6.31 4.22
C SER A 246 -31.46 7.73 4.78
N GLN A 247 -30.29 8.00 5.39
CA GLN A 247 -29.96 9.30 5.97
C GLN A 247 -29.37 10.30 4.96
N LEU A 248 -28.88 9.83 3.81
CA LEU A 248 -28.16 10.66 2.85
C LEU A 248 -28.98 11.06 1.61
N ASP A 249 -30.23 10.60 1.50
CA ASP A 249 -31.08 10.78 0.30
C ASP A 249 -30.39 10.28 -0.99
N ILE A 250 -29.54 9.26 -0.81
CA ILE A 250 -28.73 8.63 -1.85
C ILE A 250 -29.50 7.38 -2.27
N THR A 251 -30.08 7.39 -3.48
CA THR A 251 -30.64 6.18 -4.10
C THR A 251 -29.62 5.05 -4.07
N PRO A 252 -30.01 3.77 -3.83
CA PRO A 252 -29.08 2.66 -3.72
C PRO A 252 -28.25 2.58 -5.01
N PHE A 253 -27.00 3.00 -4.90
CA PHE A 253 -26.09 3.08 -6.03
C PHE A 253 -25.74 1.67 -6.48
N ASN A 254 -25.65 1.47 -7.80
CA ASN A 254 -24.89 0.36 -8.37
C ASN A 254 -23.46 0.43 -7.80
N GLU A 255 -22.90 -0.70 -7.34
CA GLU A 255 -21.54 -0.80 -6.81
C GLU A 255 -20.50 -0.13 -7.71
N ASP A 256 -20.66 -0.27 -9.03
CA ASP A 256 -19.76 0.34 -10.02
C ASP A 256 -19.80 1.87 -9.98
N ALA A 257 -20.98 2.46 -9.79
CA ALA A 257 -21.13 3.90 -9.68
C ALA A 257 -20.60 4.42 -8.34
N ALA A 258 -20.77 3.67 -7.24
CA ALA A 258 -20.14 3.99 -5.96
C ALA A 258 -18.61 3.96 -6.09
N ARG A 259 -18.04 2.93 -6.75
CA ARG A 259 -16.61 2.80 -7.00
C ARG A 259 -16.08 3.94 -7.88
N GLU A 260 -16.80 4.30 -8.93
CA GLU A 260 -16.44 5.41 -9.81
C GLU A 260 -16.46 6.76 -9.07
N MET A 261 -17.53 7.05 -8.33
CA MET A 261 -17.64 8.27 -7.53
C MET A 261 -16.60 8.33 -6.41
N GLY A 262 -16.39 7.23 -5.69
CA GLY A 262 -15.34 7.11 -4.69
C GLY A 262 -13.95 7.25 -5.31
N GLY A 263 -13.76 6.89 -6.58
CA GLY A 263 -12.52 7.15 -7.32
C GLY A 263 -12.25 8.64 -7.55
N ARG A 264 -13.28 9.49 -7.51
CA ARG A 264 -13.23 10.96 -7.73
C ARG A 264 -13.10 11.78 -6.43
N ASP A 265 -13.08 11.11 -5.27
CA ASP A 265 -13.01 11.75 -3.95
C ASP A 265 -11.56 12.04 -3.55
N HIS A 266 -11.06 13.17 -4.03
CA HIS A 266 -9.66 13.52 -3.99
C HIS A 266 -9.14 14.41 -2.82
N PRO A 267 -9.94 15.04 -1.92
CA PRO A 267 -9.41 15.98 -0.92
C PRO A 267 -8.38 15.38 0.04
N ALA A 268 -8.66 14.17 0.55
CA ALA A 268 -7.71 13.44 1.39
C ALA A 268 -6.38 13.20 0.65
N TYR A 269 -6.43 12.83 -0.64
CA TYR A 269 -5.22 12.59 -1.42
C TYR A 269 -4.41 13.88 -1.66
N ALA A 270 -5.08 15.00 -1.94
CA ALA A 270 -4.42 16.29 -2.17
C ALA A 270 -3.67 16.81 -0.93
N THR A 271 -4.19 16.51 0.26
CA THR A 271 -3.69 17.08 1.52
C THR A 271 -2.81 16.12 2.33
N VAL A 272 -2.90 14.80 2.10
CA VAL A 272 -2.16 13.80 2.88
C VAL A 272 -0.64 13.99 2.79
N LEU A 273 -0.10 14.48 1.68
CA LEU A 273 1.33 14.74 1.56
C LEU A 273 1.79 15.81 2.55
N PHE A 274 1.00 16.85 2.75
CA PHE A 274 1.29 17.89 3.74
C PHE A 274 1.07 17.39 5.16
N TYR A 275 -0.11 16.85 5.46
CA TYR A 275 -0.41 16.38 6.81
C TYR A 275 0.49 15.22 7.24
N GLY A 276 0.84 14.31 6.33
CA GLY A 276 1.81 13.26 6.57
C GLY A 276 3.19 13.83 6.91
N ASN A 277 3.66 14.85 6.17
CA ASN A 277 4.92 15.51 6.50
C ASN A 277 4.86 16.21 7.87
N LEU A 278 3.74 16.84 8.23
CA LEU A 278 3.56 17.46 9.55
C LEU A 278 3.51 16.43 10.68
N LEU A 279 2.81 15.31 10.50
CA LEU A 279 2.84 14.21 11.46
C LEU A 279 4.29 13.72 11.65
N MET A 280 5.08 13.68 10.58
CA MET A 280 6.49 13.32 10.68
C MET A 280 7.30 14.40 11.41
N ALA A 281 7.01 15.68 11.17
CA ALA A 281 7.62 16.78 11.91
C ALA A 281 7.35 16.65 13.42
N TYR A 282 6.11 16.33 13.82
CA TYR A 282 5.77 16.02 15.21
C TYR A 282 6.54 14.82 15.78
N LEU A 283 6.76 13.77 14.98
CA LEU A 283 7.58 12.64 15.39
C LEU A 283 9.05 13.04 15.59
N LEU A 284 9.59 13.90 14.73
CA LEU A 284 11.00 14.29 14.78
C LEU A 284 11.31 15.38 15.82
N LEU A 285 10.29 15.97 16.45
CA LEU A 285 10.51 16.89 17.57
C LEU A 285 11.19 16.19 18.75
N PRO A 286 12.14 16.87 19.43
CA PRO A 286 12.71 16.37 20.67
C PRO A 286 11.60 16.11 21.72
N PRO A 287 11.57 14.94 22.38
CA PRO A 287 10.59 14.61 23.41
C PRO A 287 11.01 15.18 24.78
N ASP A 288 11.49 16.42 24.81
CA ASP A 288 12.02 17.11 25.99
C ASP A 288 10.94 17.71 26.89
N THR A 289 9.80 18.10 26.31
CA THR A 289 8.62 18.59 27.03
C THR A 289 7.50 17.55 27.06
N GLU A 290 6.63 17.61 28.08
CA GLU A 290 5.44 16.73 28.16
C GLU A 290 4.47 16.96 26.99
N ASP A 291 4.37 18.21 26.50
CA ASP A 291 3.59 18.53 25.31
C ASP A 291 4.16 17.84 24.06
N ASN A 292 5.48 17.88 23.86
CA ASN A 292 6.12 17.22 22.71
C ASN A 292 6.00 15.69 22.81
N LYS A 293 6.15 15.10 24.00
CA LYS A 293 5.87 13.66 24.22
C LYS A 293 4.44 13.29 23.86
N ARG A 294 3.46 14.08 24.32
CA ARG A 294 2.03 13.88 23.99
C ARG A 294 1.80 13.96 22.49
N ARG A 295 2.31 15.02 21.84
CA ARG A 295 2.17 15.26 20.39
C ARG A 295 2.78 14.15 19.57
N ARG A 296 4.03 13.74 19.89
CA ARG A 296 4.70 12.59 19.27
C ARG A 296 3.87 11.31 19.42
N GLY A 297 3.36 11.05 20.63
CA GLY A 297 2.49 9.91 20.89
C GLY A 297 1.22 9.90 20.03
N LYS A 298 0.52 11.04 19.92
CA LYS A 298 -0.64 11.18 19.04
C LYS A 298 -0.27 11.02 17.56
N ALA A 299 0.80 11.67 17.12
CA ALA A 299 1.27 11.59 15.73
C ALA A 299 1.65 10.16 15.33
N MET A 300 2.32 9.41 16.21
CA MET A 300 2.66 8.00 15.97
C MET A 300 1.40 7.15 15.83
N SER A 301 0.45 7.27 16.77
CA SER A 301 -0.81 6.52 16.72
C SER A 301 -1.59 6.83 15.44
N ARG A 302 -1.58 8.09 15.00
CA ARG A 302 -2.25 8.53 13.78
C ARG A 302 -1.57 8.01 12.52
N PHE A 303 -0.24 8.02 12.45
CA PHE A 303 0.50 7.38 11.37
C PHE A 303 0.17 5.89 11.27
N VAL A 304 0.22 5.15 12.38
CA VAL A 304 -0.14 3.74 12.41
C VAL A 304 -1.57 3.54 11.93
N GLN A 305 -2.52 4.36 12.42
CA GLN A 305 -3.90 4.30 11.97
C GLN A 305 -4.00 4.48 10.45
N TRP A 306 -3.31 5.48 9.88
CA TRP A 306 -3.38 5.79 8.45
C TRP A 306 -2.72 4.73 7.58
N SER A 307 -1.56 4.22 7.99
CA SER A 307 -0.76 3.31 7.17
C SER A 307 -1.14 1.83 7.35
N SER A 308 -1.60 1.45 8.55
CA SER A 308 -1.95 0.06 8.89
C SER A 308 -3.43 -0.25 8.65
N SER A 309 -4.29 0.77 8.48
CA SER A 309 -5.68 0.57 8.05
C SER A 309 -5.76 -0.18 6.72
N MET A 310 -6.81 -0.97 6.53
CA MET A 310 -7.12 -1.61 5.25
C MET A 310 -7.70 -0.61 4.24
N VAL A 311 -8.28 0.45 4.78
CA VAL A 311 -9.12 1.44 4.10
C VAL A 311 -8.20 2.54 3.60
N LEU A 312 -7.55 3.24 4.53
CA LEU A 312 -6.85 4.49 4.24
C LEU A 312 -5.75 4.38 3.16
N PRO A 313 -4.91 3.33 3.10
CA PRO A 313 -3.93 3.17 2.02
C PRO A 313 -4.55 3.10 0.63
N GLN A 314 -5.80 2.63 0.48
CA GLN A 314 -6.49 2.67 -0.82
C GLN A 314 -6.91 4.09 -1.21
N VAL A 315 -7.14 4.99 -0.24
CA VAL A 315 -7.51 6.39 -0.48
C VAL A 315 -6.27 7.22 -0.79
N ILE A 316 -5.26 7.14 0.07
CA ILE A 316 -4.07 7.99 0.02
C ILE A 316 -2.95 7.41 -0.84
N LYS A 317 -3.07 6.13 -1.24
CA LYS A 317 -2.12 5.37 -2.07
C LYS A 317 -0.68 5.55 -1.58
N ASP A 318 0.25 5.75 -2.51
CA ASP A 318 1.69 5.83 -2.24
C ASP A 318 2.11 7.15 -1.57
N ALA A 319 1.21 8.14 -1.46
CA ALA A 319 1.56 9.46 -0.94
C ALA A 319 2.04 9.40 0.51
N LEU A 320 1.37 8.61 1.36
CA LEU A 320 1.77 8.45 2.76
C LEU A 320 3.12 7.75 2.90
N ALA A 321 3.42 6.80 2.01
CA ALA A 321 4.66 6.04 2.04
C ALA A 321 5.89 6.94 1.86
N ASP A 322 5.79 7.98 1.02
CA ASP A 322 6.88 8.97 0.88
C ASP A 322 7.10 9.73 2.19
N CYS A 323 6.05 10.28 2.80
CA CYS A 323 6.13 11.00 4.08
C CYS A 323 6.80 10.16 5.18
N MET A 324 6.56 8.85 5.17
CA MET A 324 7.03 7.88 6.16
C MET A 324 8.49 7.45 6.02
N ARG A 325 9.22 7.88 4.98
CA ARG A 325 10.64 7.53 4.77
C ARG A 325 11.52 7.62 6.04
N PRO A 326 11.42 8.66 6.89
CA PRO A 326 12.22 8.72 8.12
C PRO A 326 11.95 7.59 9.11
N VAL A 327 10.71 7.07 9.18
CA VAL A 327 10.39 5.89 10.00
C VAL A 327 11.21 4.69 9.57
N TYR A 328 11.51 4.55 8.28
CA TYR A 328 12.30 3.43 7.76
C TYR A 328 13.81 3.65 7.88
N TRP A 329 14.27 4.91 7.98
CA TRP A 329 15.68 5.25 8.13
C TRP A 329 16.17 5.14 9.57
N ASP A 330 15.34 5.55 10.53
CA ASP A 330 15.67 5.49 11.94
C ASP A 330 15.13 4.20 12.55
N GLN A 331 16.03 3.32 12.98
CA GLN A 331 15.66 2.03 13.50
C GLN A 331 14.87 2.09 14.82
N ALA A 332 15.15 3.09 15.67
CA ALA A 332 14.41 3.27 16.92
C ALA A 332 12.99 3.77 16.63
N LEU A 333 12.84 4.70 15.69
CA LEU A 333 11.54 5.16 15.22
C LEU A 333 10.75 4.05 14.52
N CYS A 334 11.41 3.24 13.70
CA CYS A 334 10.84 2.07 13.03
C CYS A 334 10.30 1.06 14.05
N ARG A 335 11.08 0.79 15.10
CA ARG A 335 10.68 -0.10 16.19
C ARG A 335 9.47 0.46 16.94
N GLU A 336 9.50 1.72 17.37
CA GLU A 336 8.36 2.36 18.04
C GLU A 336 7.10 2.29 17.16
N PHE A 337 7.24 2.57 15.87
CA PHE A 337 6.15 2.48 14.91
C PHE A 337 5.58 1.05 14.83
N CYS A 338 6.43 0.03 14.78
CA CYS A 338 6.00 -1.37 14.78
C CYS A 338 5.32 -1.77 16.08
N GLU A 339 5.89 -1.42 17.24
CA GLU A 339 5.32 -1.66 18.58
C GLU A 339 3.89 -1.13 18.70
N ARG A 340 3.57 -0.04 18.00
CA ARG A 340 2.22 0.53 18.01
C ARG A 340 1.23 -0.06 16.99
N GLY A 341 1.62 -1.04 16.16
CA GLY A 341 0.75 -1.60 15.12
C GLY A 341 1.23 -1.37 13.67
N GLY A 342 2.39 -0.76 13.50
CA GLY A 342 2.89 -0.29 12.20
C GLY A 342 3.44 -1.36 11.25
N LEU A 343 3.73 -2.58 11.73
CA LEU A 343 4.43 -3.61 10.93
C LEU A 343 3.69 -3.95 9.62
N SER A 344 2.35 -4.01 9.65
CA SER A 344 1.54 -4.27 8.46
C SER A 344 1.74 -3.22 7.36
N ALA A 345 1.93 -1.94 7.74
CA ALA A 345 2.21 -0.88 6.79
C ALA A 345 3.57 -1.06 6.12
N ILE A 346 4.61 -1.43 6.87
CA ILE A 346 5.95 -1.68 6.31
C ILE A 346 5.87 -2.79 5.26
N VAL A 347 5.19 -3.90 5.60
CA VAL A 347 5.01 -5.04 4.68
C VAL A 347 4.25 -4.62 3.41
N ARG A 348 3.22 -3.77 3.51
CA ARG A 348 2.52 -3.23 2.32
C ARG A 348 3.42 -2.32 1.49
N HIS A 349 4.19 -1.45 2.13
CA HIS A 349 5.09 -0.52 1.46
C HIS A 349 6.27 -1.19 0.77
N LEU A 350 6.54 -2.48 1.04
CA LEU A 350 7.42 -3.27 0.20
C LEU A 350 6.96 -3.28 -1.27
N ARG A 351 5.68 -3.04 -1.57
CA ARG A 351 5.15 -2.97 -2.96
C ARG A 351 5.29 -1.60 -3.60
N VAL A 352 5.63 -0.57 -2.84
CA VAL A 352 5.65 0.82 -3.30
C VAL A 352 7.06 1.13 -3.84
N PRO A 353 7.25 1.25 -5.18
CA PRO A 353 8.59 1.32 -5.80
C PRO A 353 9.50 2.48 -5.34
N GLN A 354 8.93 3.47 -4.66
CA GLN A 354 9.60 4.66 -4.15
C GLN A 354 10.24 4.43 -2.77
N VAL A 355 9.75 3.43 -2.04
CA VAL A 355 10.19 3.11 -0.67
C VAL A 355 10.50 1.63 -0.46
N ASP A 356 10.29 0.75 -1.45
CA ASP A 356 10.45 -0.69 -1.30
C ASP A 356 11.83 -1.11 -0.78
N GLU A 357 12.92 -0.58 -1.35
CA GLU A 357 14.29 -0.87 -0.91
C GLU A 357 14.52 -0.47 0.57
N ILE A 358 14.02 0.70 0.96
CA ILE A 358 14.24 1.26 2.31
C ILE A 358 13.35 0.54 3.33
N ALA A 359 12.07 0.33 3.00
CA ALA A 359 11.13 -0.43 3.83
C ALA A 359 11.60 -1.88 3.99
N HIS A 360 12.18 -2.47 2.94
CA HIS A 360 12.78 -3.80 3.02
C HIS A 360 13.97 -3.81 3.98
N PHE A 361 14.91 -2.89 3.84
CA PHE A 361 16.06 -2.79 4.74
C PHE A 361 15.62 -2.63 6.20
N ALA A 362 14.67 -1.73 6.45
CA ALA A 362 14.12 -1.49 7.78
C ALA A 362 13.50 -2.76 8.36
N LEU A 363 12.66 -3.45 7.59
CA LEU A 363 12.01 -4.70 8.00
C LEU A 363 13.01 -5.83 8.22
N TRP A 364 14.02 -5.96 7.37
CA TRP A 364 15.06 -6.97 7.50
C TRP A 364 15.84 -6.80 8.80
N GLU A 365 16.30 -5.58 9.06
CA GLU A 365 17.10 -5.26 10.23
C GLU A 365 16.28 -5.38 11.53
N LEU A 366 14.99 -5.04 11.46
CA LEU A 366 14.01 -5.40 12.46
C LEU A 366 13.97 -6.93 12.66
N LEU A 367 13.66 -7.73 11.65
CA LEU A 367 13.52 -9.19 11.81
C LEU A 367 14.77 -9.89 12.38
N ARG A 368 15.96 -9.38 12.10
CA ARG A 368 17.24 -9.87 12.63
C ARG A 368 17.33 -9.77 14.15
N GLN A 369 16.75 -8.73 14.73
CA GLN A 369 16.69 -8.55 16.18
C GLN A 369 15.56 -9.44 16.72
N SER A 370 15.86 -10.64 17.22
CA SER A 370 14.84 -11.63 17.56
C SER A 370 13.90 -11.22 18.70
N GLU A 371 14.38 -10.41 19.63
CA GLU A 371 13.71 -10.16 20.91
C GLU A 371 12.53 -9.17 20.85
N TRP A 372 12.56 -8.17 19.97
CA TRP A 372 11.52 -7.13 19.94
C TRP A 372 10.24 -7.59 19.25
N LEU A 373 10.29 -8.58 18.35
CA LEU A 373 9.09 -8.98 17.61
C LEU A 373 8.03 -9.60 18.54
N LEU A 374 8.42 -10.20 19.68
CA LEU A 374 7.50 -10.83 20.61
C LEU A 374 6.50 -9.82 21.25
N PRO A 375 6.94 -8.70 21.85
CA PRO A 375 6.03 -7.64 22.30
C PRO A 375 5.18 -7.03 21.17
N VAL A 376 5.76 -6.83 19.99
CA VAL A 376 5.04 -6.31 18.81
C VAL A 376 3.99 -7.28 18.32
N LEU A 377 4.16 -8.57 18.57
CA LEU A 377 3.24 -9.55 18.08
C LEU A 377 2.01 -9.69 18.99
N ASP A 378 2.10 -9.29 20.28
CA ASP A 378 1.01 -9.33 21.28
C ASP A 378 -0.15 -8.35 20.98
N TRP A 379 -0.30 -8.02 19.71
CA TRP A 379 -1.37 -7.25 19.16
C TRP A 379 -2.72 -7.88 19.45
N ASP A 380 -3.71 -6.99 19.56
CA ASP A 380 -5.10 -7.37 19.50
C ASP A 380 -5.41 -8.14 18.20
N ALA A 381 -6.60 -8.73 18.15
CA ALA A 381 -7.05 -9.48 16.98
C ALA A 381 -6.99 -8.66 15.67
N LYS A 382 -7.04 -7.33 15.76
CA LYS A 382 -7.05 -6.40 14.62
C LYS A 382 -5.65 -6.18 14.04
N GLY A 383 -4.63 -5.98 14.87
CA GLY A 383 -3.25 -5.85 14.42
C GLY A 383 -2.79 -7.11 13.69
N LEU A 384 -3.01 -8.28 14.29
CA LEU A 384 -2.63 -9.56 13.70
C LEU A 384 -3.35 -9.81 12.37
N PHE A 385 -4.64 -9.43 12.28
CA PHE A 385 -5.40 -9.49 11.04
C PHE A 385 -4.81 -8.59 9.94
N ASN A 386 -4.43 -7.34 10.28
CA ASN A 386 -3.80 -6.42 9.34
C ASN A 386 -2.44 -6.91 8.84
N LEU A 387 -1.62 -7.50 9.71
CA LEU A 387 -0.34 -8.10 9.32
C LEU A 387 -0.53 -9.30 8.40
N THR A 388 -1.48 -10.17 8.74
CA THR A 388 -1.79 -11.35 7.93
C THR A 388 -2.28 -10.95 6.54
N GLU A 389 -3.05 -9.86 6.43
CA GLU A 389 -3.41 -9.29 5.14
C GLU A 389 -2.21 -8.72 4.39
N ALA A 390 -1.37 -7.94 5.07
CA ALA A 390 -0.18 -7.39 4.43
C ALA A 390 0.73 -8.50 3.89
N LEU A 391 0.84 -9.62 4.61
CA LEU A 391 1.54 -10.83 4.16
C LEU A 391 0.87 -11.47 2.94
N ALA A 392 -0.46 -11.55 2.89
CA ALA A 392 -1.18 -11.99 1.70
C ALA A 392 -0.85 -11.08 0.50
N THR A 393 -0.94 -9.76 0.68
CA THR A 393 -0.58 -8.77 -0.34
C THR A 393 0.88 -8.88 -0.81
N LEU A 394 1.81 -9.23 0.08
CA LEU A 394 3.20 -9.52 -0.27
C LEU A 394 3.31 -10.82 -1.07
N ALA A 395 2.55 -11.85 -0.70
CA ALA A 395 2.51 -13.12 -1.40
C ALA A 395 2.01 -12.97 -2.86
N GLU A 396 0.98 -12.15 -3.11
CA GLU A 396 0.50 -11.86 -4.47
C GLU A 396 1.62 -11.37 -5.40
N ARG A 397 2.54 -10.54 -4.90
CA ARG A 397 3.67 -10.04 -5.70
C ARG A 397 4.66 -11.16 -6.05
N THR A 398 4.74 -12.20 -5.21
CA THR A 398 5.56 -13.38 -5.52
C THR A 398 4.89 -14.27 -6.57
N GLU A 399 3.54 -14.27 -6.66
CA GLU A 399 2.73 -15.06 -7.61
C GLU A 399 2.56 -14.40 -9.00
N THR A 400 2.35 -13.08 -9.09
CA THR A 400 1.77 -12.39 -10.28
C THR A 400 2.72 -11.96 -11.40
N ILE A 401 4.04 -12.22 -11.32
CA ILE A 401 4.96 -11.78 -12.39
C ILE A 401 4.97 -12.83 -13.52
N ASP A 402 4.27 -12.51 -14.62
CA ASP A 402 4.11 -13.27 -15.87
C ASP A 402 5.42 -13.87 -16.41
N GLY A 403 5.77 -15.06 -15.94
CA GLY A 403 6.72 -15.99 -16.58
C GLY A 403 8.17 -15.52 -16.74
N ALA A 404 8.51 -14.29 -16.37
CA ALA A 404 9.85 -13.73 -16.52
C ALA A 404 10.64 -13.75 -15.19
N PRO A 405 11.93 -14.12 -15.21
CA PRO A 405 12.72 -14.30 -14.00
C PRO A 405 13.33 -12.97 -13.55
N LEU A 406 12.58 -12.19 -12.77
CA LEU A 406 13.19 -11.13 -11.95
C LEU A 406 13.59 -11.74 -10.60
N PHE A 407 14.64 -12.58 -10.63
CA PHE A 407 15.19 -13.32 -9.48
C PHE A 407 15.59 -12.44 -8.30
N LEU A 408 16.02 -11.21 -8.55
CA LEU A 408 16.61 -10.35 -7.51
C LEU A 408 15.58 -9.84 -6.48
N ASN A 409 14.29 -9.73 -6.84
CA ASN A 409 13.27 -9.24 -5.91
C ASN A 409 12.45 -10.37 -5.25
N ARG A 410 12.51 -11.60 -5.79
CA ARG A 410 11.80 -12.77 -5.23
C ARG A 410 12.43 -13.28 -3.94
N ASN A 411 13.77 -13.37 -3.88
CA ASN A 411 14.48 -13.90 -2.70
C ASN A 411 14.23 -13.04 -1.46
N VAL A 412 14.19 -11.73 -1.67
CA VAL A 412 14.02 -10.70 -0.65
C VAL A 412 12.65 -10.84 0.01
N GLY A 413 11.56 -10.66 -0.75
CA GLY A 413 10.19 -10.80 -0.22
C GLY A 413 9.88 -12.19 0.32
N PHE A 414 10.43 -13.25 -0.29
CA PHE A 414 10.25 -14.62 0.19
C PHE A 414 10.95 -14.87 1.53
N THR A 415 12.17 -14.36 1.72
CA THR A 415 12.90 -14.51 2.98
C THR A 415 12.20 -13.74 4.10
N THR A 416 11.75 -12.51 3.81
CA THR A 416 10.94 -11.72 4.75
C THR A 416 9.66 -12.45 5.14
N MET A 417 8.92 -12.98 4.15
CA MET A 417 7.69 -13.73 4.39
C MET A 417 7.96 -14.97 5.24
N LYS A 418 9.03 -15.73 4.96
CA LYS A 418 9.45 -16.89 5.74
C LYS A 418 9.70 -16.54 7.20
N GLU A 419 10.51 -15.52 7.48
CA GLU A 419 10.83 -15.12 8.86
C GLU A 419 9.59 -14.62 9.60
N LEU A 420 8.72 -13.84 8.94
CA LEU A 420 7.47 -13.39 9.53
C LEU A 420 6.53 -14.56 9.84
N CYS A 421 6.32 -15.48 8.90
CA CYS A 421 5.45 -16.64 9.13
C CYS A 421 6.00 -17.55 10.24
N PHE A 422 7.32 -17.81 10.26
CA PHE A 422 7.96 -18.57 11.33
C PHE A 422 7.69 -17.95 12.71
N LYS A 423 7.93 -16.63 12.84
CA LYS A 423 7.75 -15.95 14.12
C LYS A 423 6.28 -15.87 14.53
N ILE A 424 5.37 -15.53 13.63
CA ILE A 424 3.92 -15.52 13.90
C ILE A 424 3.45 -16.89 14.38
N PHE A 425 3.87 -17.97 13.72
CA PHE A 425 3.49 -19.32 14.10
C PHE A 425 4.09 -19.73 15.45
N HIS A 426 5.35 -19.41 15.70
CA HIS A 426 5.99 -19.74 16.97
C HIS A 426 5.31 -19.02 18.14
N THR A 427 4.78 -17.82 17.92
CA THR A 427 4.10 -17.03 18.97
C THR A 427 2.61 -17.39 19.13
N TYR A 428 1.86 -17.55 18.04
CA TYR A 428 0.39 -17.73 18.08
C TYR A 428 -0.12 -19.08 17.57
N GLY A 429 0.78 -19.95 17.11
CA GLY A 429 0.42 -21.18 16.43
C GLY A 429 -0.29 -20.93 15.11
N LEU A 430 -1.25 -21.81 14.78
CA LEU A 430 -1.90 -21.86 13.47
C LEU A 430 -3.07 -20.87 13.31
N ALA A 431 -3.63 -20.40 14.43
CA ALA A 431 -4.85 -19.60 14.44
C ALA A 431 -4.79 -18.32 13.58
N PRO A 432 -3.69 -17.53 13.54
CA PRO A 432 -3.61 -16.33 12.70
C PRO A 432 -3.77 -16.65 11.21
N PHE A 433 -3.06 -17.67 10.74
CA PHE A 433 -3.14 -18.16 9.37
C PHE A 433 -4.55 -18.65 9.07
N GLN A 434 -5.20 -19.29 10.08
CA GLN A 434 -6.51 -19.84 9.87
C GLN A 434 -7.61 -18.77 9.72
N ARG A 435 -7.51 -17.64 10.43
CA ARG A 435 -8.50 -16.56 10.35
C ARG A 435 -8.63 -15.95 8.95
N LYS A 436 -7.54 -15.95 8.19
CA LYS A 436 -7.46 -15.39 6.83
C LYS A 436 -7.47 -16.44 5.73
N TYR A 437 -7.57 -17.74 6.06
CA TYR A 437 -7.39 -18.76 5.04
C TYR A 437 -8.50 -18.76 3.98
N LYS A 438 -9.72 -18.26 4.25
CA LYS A 438 -10.82 -18.32 3.28
C LYS A 438 -10.63 -17.28 2.18
N ASN A 439 -10.43 -17.75 0.94
CA ASN A 439 -10.35 -16.86 -0.22
C ASN A 439 -11.73 -16.26 -0.51
N ARG A 440 -11.76 -14.96 -0.76
CA ARG A 440 -12.95 -14.22 -1.16
C ARG A 440 -13.03 -14.10 -2.68
N LYS A 441 -11.89 -13.88 -3.33
CA LYS A 441 -11.77 -13.69 -4.79
C LYS A 441 -10.80 -14.70 -5.37
N TRP A 442 -10.91 -14.95 -6.67
CA TRP A 442 -9.97 -15.79 -7.41
C TRP A 442 -8.53 -15.27 -7.36
N SER A 443 -8.38 -13.96 -7.30
CA SER A 443 -7.09 -13.26 -7.22
C SER A 443 -6.41 -13.42 -5.86
N ASP A 444 -7.12 -13.86 -4.83
CA ASP A 444 -6.56 -13.93 -3.49
C ASP A 444 -5.45 -15.00 -3.43
N PRO A 445 -4.30 -14.67 -2.81
CA PRO A 445 -3.16 -15.56 -2.71
C PRO A 445 -3.53 -16.76 -1.81
N ILE A 446 -3.12 -17.96 -2.20
CA ILE A 446 -3.43 -19.16 -1.40
C ILE A 446 -2.33 -19.53 -0.41
N THR A 447 -1.27 -18.75 -0.29
CA THR A 447 -0.12 -19.07 0.57
C THR A 447 -0.54 -19.37 2.00
N LEU A 448 -1.43 -18.56 2.59
CA LEU A 448 -1.88 -18.74 3.96
C LEU A 448 -2.77 -19.97 4.11
N TYR A 449 -3.69 -20.20 3.15
CA TYR A 449 -4.45 -21.45 3.08
C TYR A 449 -3.54 -22.65 2.96
N TYR A 450 -2.49 -22.55 2.15
CA TYR A 450 -1.54 -23.61 1.96
C TYR A 450 -0.80 -23.95 3.25
N ILE A 451 -0.28 -22.92 3.94
CA ILE A 451 0.39 -23.09 5.25
C ILE A 451 -0.57 -23.77 6.23
N SER A 452 -1.79 -23.22 6.40
CA SER A 452 -2.79 -23.78 7.32
C SER A 452 -3.11 -25.24 7.02
N LYS A 453 -3.45 -25.55 5.76
CA LYS A 453 -3.83 -26.90 5.35
C LYS A 453 -2.69 -27.89 5.48
N ARG A 454 -1.45 -27.51 5.12
CA ARG A 454 -0.29 -28.41 5.21
C ARG A 454 0.04 -28.75 6.65
N ILE A 455 0.06 -27.74 7.53
CA ILE A 455 0.33 -27.96 8.96
C ILE A 455 -0.75 -28.86 9.58
N GLU A 456 -2.02 -28.61 9.27
CA GLU A 456 -3.14 -29.36 9.83
C GLU A 456 -3.25 -30.79 9.27
N SER A 457 -3.24 -30.95 7.95
CA SER A 457 -3.46 -32.25 7.30
C SER A 457 -2.30 -33.23 7.44
N GLU A 458 -1.07 -32.72 7.54
CA GLU A 458 0.13 -33.57 7.66
C GLU A 458 0.74 -33.56 9.07
N ASN A 459 0.11 -32.84 10.01
CA ASN A 459 0.60 -32.69 11.37
C ASN A 459 2.08 -32.25 11.41
N LEU A 460 2.44 -31.31 10.52
CA LEU A 460 3.83 -30.88 10.36
C LEU A 460 4.30 -30.16 11.62
N ARG A 461 5.41 -30.65 12.19
CA ARG A 461 6.09 -30.00 13.30
C ARG A 461 7.09 -29.00 12.75
N LEU A 462 6.65 -27.76 12.54
CA LEU A 462 7.53 -26.67 12.10
C LEU A 462 8.24 -26.08 13.31
N GLN A 463 9.43 -26.58 13.63
CA GLN A 463 10.20 -26.12 14.80
C GLN A 463 11.33 -25.17 14.41
N THR A 464 11.87 -25.32 13.20
CA THR A 464 13.06 -24.61 12.76
C THR A 464 12.77 -23.68 11.58
N ARG A 465 13.65 -22.71 11.36
CA ARG A 465 13.62 -21.86 10.15
C ARG A 465 13.71 -22.68 8.86
N GLU A 466 14.40 -23.82 8.90
CA GLU A 466 14.58 -24.70 7.75
C GLU A 466 13.28 -25.42 7.39
N ASP A 467 12.47 -25.80 8.38
CA ASP A 467 11.14 -26.38 8.14
C ASP A 467 10.24 -25.40 7.38
N TRP A 468 10.30 -24.12 7.72
CA TRP A 468 9.58 -23.05 7.02
C TRP A 468 10.15 -22.78 5.63
N HIS A 469 11.46 -22.81 5.48
CA HIS A 469 12.10 -22.69 4.18
C HIS A 469 11.62 -23.79 3.23
N LYS A 470 11.59 -25.04 3.71
CA LYS A 470 11.08 -26.19 2.96
C LYS A 470 9.59 -26.05 2.66
N LEU A 471 8.74 -25.74 3.65
CA LEU A 471 7.30 -25.61 3.46
C LEU A 471 6.95 -24.56 2.40
N LEU A 472 7.53 -23.36 2.52
CA LEU A 472 7.28 -22.27 1.56
C LEU A 472 7.99 -22.51 0.23
N GLY A 473 9.12 -23.23 0.22
CA GLY A 473 9.77 -23.68 -1.00
C GLY A 473 8.88 -24.63 -1.80
N ASP A 474 8.22 -25.58 -1.11
CA ASP A 474 7.23 -26.47 -1.72
C ASP A 474 6.02 -25.71 -2.25
N PHE A 475 5.61 -24.62 -1.58
CA PHE A 475 4.55 -23.74 -2.08
C PHE A 475 4.92 -23.05 -3.40
N LEU A 476 6.14 -22.53 -3.53
CA LEU A 476 6.61 -21.94 -4.79
C LEU A 476 6.67 -22.96 -5.94
N LEU A 477 6.69 -24.25 -5.61
CA LEU A 477 6.70 -25.36 -6.55
C LEU A 477 5.31 -25.99 -6.72
N LEU A 478 4.29 -25.40 -6.10
CA LEU A 478 2.92 -25.88 -6.20
C LEU A 478 2.50 -25.87 -7.66
N ARG A 479 1.94 -27.00 -8.09
CA ARG A 479 1.49 -27.14 -9.47
C ARG A 479 0.27 -26.25 -9.70
N ALA A 480 0.20 -25.59 -10.86
CA ALA A 480 -0.93 -24.72 -11.20
C ALA A 480 -2.30 -25.44 -11.11
N ASP A 481 -2.40 -26.72 -11.49
CA ASP A 481 -3.63 -27.51 -11.34
C ASP A 481 -4.00 -27.72 -9.86
N THR A 482 -3.02 -28.03 -9.01
CA THR A 482 -3.20 -28.12 -7.56
C THR A 482 -3.57 -26.77 -6.96
N GLU A 483 -2.85 -25.70 -7.31
CA GLU A 483 -3.11 -24.34 -6.84
C GLU A 483 -4.54 -23.91 -7.17
N ARG A 484 -4.96 -24.08 -8.41
CA ARG A 484 -6.33 -23.78 -8.86
C ARG A 484 -7.38 -24.60 -8.09
N GLN A 485 -7.11 -25.89 -7.85
CA GLN A 485 -8.00 -26.74 -7.06
C GLN A 485 -8.08 -26.26 -5.61
N TRP A 486 -6.97 -25.81 -5.03
CA TRP A 486 -6.92 -25.28 -3.67
C TRP A 486 -7.67 -23.96 -3.59
N LYS A 487 -7.44 -23.03 -4.54
CA LYS A 487 -8.22 -21.79 -4.74
C LYS A 487 -9.70 -22.11 -4.76
N TRP A 488 -10.13 -23.03 -5.63
CA TRP A 488 -11.53 -23.44 -5.75
C TRP A 488 -12.11 -23.98 -4.44
N SER A 489 -11.44 -24.94 -3.80
CA SER A 489 -11.91 -25.56 -2.55
C SER A 489 -12.03 -24.58 -1.38
N ASN A 490 -11.42 -23.40 -1.52
CA ASN A 490 -11.28 -22.41 -0.47
C ASN A 490 -12.16 -21.15 -0.68
N LEU A 491 -12.94 -21.10 -1.76
CA LEU A 491 -13.89 -20.03 -2.03
C LEU A 491 -15.18 -20.20 -1.20
N SER A 492 -15.83 -19.07 -0.86
CA SER A 492 -17.21 -19.05 -0.36
C SER A 492 -18.21 -19.54 -1.43
N SER A 493 -19.45 -19.85 -1.05
CA SER A 493 -20.48 -20.22 -2.04
C SER A 493 -20.65 -19.14 -3.12
N ALA A 494 -20.68 -17.86 -2.73
CA ALA A 494 -20.71 -16.73 -3.68
C ALA A 494 -19.47 -16.72 -4.58
N GLY A 495 -18.27 -16.84 -3.99
CA GLY A 495 -17.02 -16.87 -4.75
C GLY A 495 -16.95 -17.99 -5.78
N LEU A 496 -17.49 -19.18 -5.46
CA LEU A 496 -17.56 -20.30 -6.42
C LEU A 496 -18.39 -19.94 -7.66
N TRP A 497 -19.54 -19.28 -7.48
CA TRP A 497 -20.41 -18.85 -8.57
C TRP A 497 -19.77 -17.78 -9.43
N ASP A 498 -19.10 -16.81 -8.81
CA ASP A 498 -18.43 -15.72 -9.54
C ASP A 498 -17.19 -16.20 -10.27
N CYS A 499 -16.55 -17.30 -9.82
CA CYS A 499 -15.30 -17.79 -10.37
C CYS A 499 -15.44 -18.98 -11.32
N ILE A 500 -16.65 -19.34 -11.75
CA ILE A 500 -16.89 -20.47 -12.68
C ILE A 500 -16.02 -20.34 -13.93
N GLU A 501 -15.92 -19.14 -14.50
CA GLU A 501 -15.19 -18.88 -15.74
C GLU A 501 -13.67 -18.84 -15.53
N ASN A 502 -13.21 -18.44 -14.33
CA ASN A 502 -11.79 -18.36 -13.98
C ASN A 502 -11.17 -19.74 -13.72
N TYR A 503 -11.90 -20.60 -12.99
CA TYR A 503 -11.46 -21.96 -12.69
C TYR A 503 -11.83 -22.96 -13.78
N GLY A 504 -12.93 -22.71 -14.48
CA GLY A 504 -13.71 -23.71 -15.18
C GLY A 504 -13.01 -24.51 -16.27
N CYS A 505 -13.77 -25.46 -16.81
CA CYS A 505 -13.27 -26.34 -17.86
C CYS A 505 -12.75 -25.53 -19.05
N ALA A 506 -11.50 -25.74 -19.44
CA ALA A 506 -10.87 -25.02 -20.54
C ALA A 506 -11.46 -25.31 -21.94
N ASN A 507 -12.44 -26.22 -22.02
CA ASN A 507 -13.25 -26.37 -23.23
C ASN A 507 -14.34 -25.29 -23.24
N SER A 508 -14.24 -24.33 -24.16
CA SER A 508 -15.23 -23.26 -24.35
C SER A 508 -16.65 -23.79 -24.66
N ASN A 509 -16.77 -25.05 -25.10
CA ASN A 509 -18.02 -25.75 -25.34
C ASN A 509 -18.42 -26.74 -24.23
N CYS A 510 -17.84 -26.62 -23.03
CA CYS A 510 -18.23 -27.44 -21.89
C CYS A 510 -19.72 -27.25 -21.56
N LYS A 511 -20.52 -28.30 -21.76
CA LYS A 511 -21.97 -28.28 -21.49
C LYS A 511 -22.27 -27.98 -20.02
N GLU A 512 -21.50 -28.59 -19.12
CA GLU A 512 -21.70 -28.44 -17.67
C GLU A 512 -21.39 -27.02 -17.19
N MET A 513 -20.28 -26.44 -17.65
CA MET A 513 -19.93 -25.05 -17.34
C MET A 513 -21.01 -24.08 -17.83
N LYS A 514 -21.48 -24.24 -19.08
CA LYS A 514 -22.57 -23.43 -19.64
C LYS A 514 -23.86 -23.57 -18.83
N ALA A 515 -24.20 -24.79 -18.38
CA ALA A 515 -25.37 -25.02 -17.55
C ALA A 515 -25.25 -24.31 -16.18
N LEU A 516 -24.07 -24.35 -15.54
CA LEU A 516 -23.84 -23.65 -14.28
C LEU A 516 -23.89 -22.13 -14.45
N ILE A 517 -23.33 -21.58 -15.53
CA ILE A 517 -23.43 -20.15 -15.85
C ILE A 517 -24.89 -19.73 -16.07
N MET A 518 -25.68 -20.53 -16.79
CA MET A 518 -27.11 -20.24 -16.97
C MET A 518 -27.87 -20.20 -15.64
N VAL A 519 -27.54 -21.09 -14.70
CA VAL A 519 -28.14 -21.08 -13.36
C VAL A 519 -27.73 -19.83 -12.57
N ARG A 520 -26.44 -19.46 -12.60
CA ARG A 520 -25.95 -18.21 -12.00
C ARG A 520 -26.71 -16.99 -12.52
N ASP A 521 -26.81 -16.88 -13.84
CA ASP A 521 -27.43 -15.72 -14.49
C ASP A 521 -28.95 -15.67 -14.28
N PHE A 522 -29.59 -16.83 -14.09
CA PHE A 522 -30.98 -16.92 -13.67
C PHE A 522 -31.18 -16.42 -12.24
N ASN A 523 -30.31 -16.82 -11.30
CA ASN A 523 -30.39 -16.40 -9.89
C ASN A 523 -30.15 -14.89 -9.72
N LYS A 524 -29.24 -14.29 -10.51
CA LYS A 524 -29.00 -12.83 -10.49
C LYS A 524 -30.24 -11.99 -10.83
N LYS A 525 -31.26 -12.56 -11.49
CA LYS A 525 -32.51 -11.86 -11.85
C LYS A 525 -33.58 -11.88 -10.74
N GLY A 526 -33.17 -12.08 -9.48
CA GLY A 526 -34.07 -12.02 -8.32
C GLY A 526 -34.88 -13.29 -8.05
N SER A 527 -34.47 -14.42 -8.64
CA SER A 527 -35.05 -15.72 -8.35
C SER A 527 -34.19 -16.42 -7.29
N ARG A 528 -34.82 -16.75 -6.15
CA ARG A 528 -34.39 -17.53 -4.96
C ARG A 528 -32.96 -18.08 -4.92
N GLU A 529 -32.38 -18.12 -3.71
CA GLU A 529 -31.13 -18.85 -3.43
C GLU A 529 -31.09 -20.22 -4.13
N PRO A 530 -29.96 -20.58 -4.77
CA PRO A 530 -29.83 -21.86 -5.45
C PRO A 530 -30.15 -22.99 -4.47
N PRO A 531 -30.99 -23.97 -4.84
CA PRO A 531 -31.22 -25.14 -4.00
C PRO A 531 -29.89 -25.79 -3.61
N VAL A 532 -29.78 -26.32 -2.38
CA VAL A 532 -28.56 -26.98 -1.86
C VAL A 532 -27.97 -27.98 -2.87
N ALA A 533 -28.83 -28.74 -3.56
CA ALA A 533 -28.41 -29.69 -4.60
C ALA A 533 -27.64 -29.03 -5.78
N VAL A 534 -27.95 -27.78 -6.11
CA VAL A 534 -27.24 -27.02 -7.15
C VAL A 534 -25.88 -26.55 -6.64
N GLU A 535 -25.77 -26.14 -5.37
CA GLU A 535 -24.48 -25.80 -4.78
C GLU A 535 -23.56 -27.02 -4.68
N GLU A 536 -24.09 -28.17 -4.25
CA GLU A 536 -23.37 -29.44 -4.23
C GLU A 536 -22.91 -29.85 -5.63
N ARG A 537 -23.75 -29.64 -6.65
CA ARG A 537 -23.38 -29.84 -8.05
C ARG A 537 -22.20 -28.96 -8.47
N LEU A 538 -22.21 -27.67 -8.10
CA LEU A 538 -21.11 -26.74 -8.41
C LEU A 538 -19.81 -27.16 -7.71
N ARG A 539 -19.86 -27.44 -6.41
CA ARG A 539 -18.69 -27.91 -5.63
C ARG A 539 -18.12 -29.19 -6.24
N GLY A 540 -18.98 -30.19 -6.45
CA GLY A 540 -18.61 -31.48 -7.01
C GLY A 540 -18.12 -31.40 -8.47
N TRP A 541 -18.61 -30.44 -9.27
CA TRP A 541 -18.07 -30.20 -10.61
C TRP A 541 -16.62 -29.72 -10.54
N GLY A 542 -16.32 -28.77 -9.66
CA GLY A 542 -14.98 -28.27 -9.50
C GLY A 542 -14.00 -29.32 -8.96
N GLU A 543 -14.42 -30.13 -7.98
CA GLU A 543 -13.59 -31.24 -7.45
C GLU A 543 -13.24 -32.29 -8.51
N LYS A 544 -14.09 -32.47 -9.52
CA LYS A 544 -13.88 -33.43 -10.62
C LYS A 544 -12.99 -32.90 -11.73
N LEU A 545 -12.64 -31.62 -11.73
CA LEU A 545 -11.77 -31.06 -12.75
C LEU A 545 -10.37 -31.68 -12.66
N LYS A 546 -9.85 -32.15 -13.79
CA LYS A 546 -8.52 -32.77 -13.90
C LYS A 546 -7.60 -31.87 -14.70
N GLY A 547 -6.42 -31.59 -14.16
CA GLY A 547 -5.35 -30.88 -14.87
C GLY A 547 -4.87 -31.63 -16.11
N CYS A 548 -4.52 -30.90 -17.16
CA CYS A 548 -3.84 -31.45 -18.32
C CYS A 548 -2.55 -32.14 -17.89
N THR A 549 -2.35 -33.43 -18.22
CA THR A 549 -1.18 -34.20 -17.78
C THR A 549 0.14 -33.64 -18.30
N GLY A 550 0.11 -32.95 -19.45
CA GLY A 550 1.27 -32.30 -20.06
C GLY A 550 1.66 -31.00 -19.35
N CYS A 551 0.90 -29.93 -19.57
CA CYS A 551 1.24 -28.61 -19.04
C CYS A 551 0.79 -28.37 -17.59
N ARG A 552 -0.25 -29.07 -17.12
CA ARG A 552 -0.90 -28.86 -15.81
C ARG A 552 -1.42 -27.44 -15.57
N LEU A 553 -1.51 -26.61 -16.61
CA LEU A 553 -1.97 -25.22 -16.52
C LEU A 553 -3.50 -25.11 -16.62
N VAL A 554 -4.09 -25.92 -17.50
CA VAL A 554 -5.53 -25.94 -17.75
C VAL A 554 -6.18 -27.18 -17.14
N VAL A 555 -7.46 -27.07 -16.83
CA VAL A 555 -8.26 -28.15 -16.23
C VAL A 555 -9.46 -28.51 -17.10
N TYR A 556 -9.89 -29.77 -17.05
CA TYR A 556 -11.02 -30.29 -17.81
C TYR A 556 -11.95 -31.10 -16.92
N CYS A 557 -13.27 -30.97 -17.11
CA CYS A 557 -14.25 -31.75 -16.36
C CYS A 557 -14.29 -33.22 -16.78
N CYS A 558 -13.88 -33.52 -18.01
CA CYS A 558 -13.84 -34.87 -18.56
C CYS A 558 -12.83 -34.98 -19.72
N ARG A 559 -12.51 -36.23 -20.10
CA ARG A 559 -11.60 -36.54 -21.21
C ARG A 559 -12.14 -36.03 -22.55
N GLU A 560 -13.45 -36.06 -22.76
CA GLU A 560 -14.10 -35.58 -23.99
C GLU A 560 -13.88 -34.07 -24.17
N CYS A 561 -14.02 -33.29 -23.10
CA CYS A 561 -13.73 -31.86 -23.12
C CYS A 561 -12.25 -31.59 -23.41
N GLN A 562 -11.35 -32.39 -22.85
CA GLN A 562 -9.92 -32.30 -23.17
C GLN A 562 -9.65 -32.58 -24.65
N GLN A 563 -10.22 -33.65 -25.21
CA GLN A 563 -10.06 -34.01 -26.62
C GLN A 563 -10.61 -32.93 -27.55
N THR A 564 -11.76 -32.35 -27.20
CA THR A 564 -12.40 -31.27 -27.96
C THR A 564 -11.53 -30.01 -27.97
N ALA A 565 -10.95 -29.65 -26.82
CA ALA A 565 -10.07 -28.49 -26.68
C ALA A 565 -8.62 -28.75 -27.13
N TRP A 566 -8.24 -30.00 -27.40
CA TRP A 566 -6.86 -30.38 -27.71
C TRP A 566 -6.28 -29.67 -28.94
N PRO A 567 -7.01 -29.51 -30.06
CA PRO A 567 -6.47 -28.85 -31.26
C PRO A 567 -5.96 -27.43 -30.99
N THR A 568 -6.66 -26.67 -30.14
CA THR A 568 -6.25 -25.31 -29.76
C THR A 568 -5.24 -25.30 -28.61
N HIS A 569 -5.33 -26.24 -27.68
CA HIS A 569 -4.45 -26.30 -26.50
C HIS A 569 -3.05 -26.86 -26.80
N LYS A 570 -2.89 -27.73 -27.80
CA LYS A 570 -1.65 -28.51 -28.04
C LYS A 570 -0.37 -27.67 -28.10
N THR A 571 -0.42 -26.51 -28.78
CA THR A 571 0.74 -25.62 -28.92
C THR A 571 1.14 -25.02 -27.58
N GLN A 572 0.19 -24.40 -26.89
CA GLN A 572 0.38 -23.86 -25.54
C GLN A 572 0.87 -24.94 -24.57
N CYS A 573 0.31 -26.16 -24.65
CA CYS A 573 0.71 -27.26 -23.79
C CYS A 573 2.19 -27.61 -23.93
N LYS A 574 2.73 -27.58 -25.16
CA LYS A 574 4.14 -27.87 -25.42
C LYS A 574 5.05 -26.76 -24.90
N GLU A 575 4.66 -25.50 -25.09
CA GLU A 575 5.42 -24.34 -24.64
C GLU A 575 5.52 -24.30 -23.11
N GLU A 576 4.39 -24.49 -22.42
CA GLU A 576 4.34 -24.53 -20.97
C GLU A 576 5.12 -25.72 -20.40
N LYS A 577 5.03 -26.89 -21.06
CA LYS A 577 5.83 -28.05 -20.66
C LYS A 577 7.34 -27.76 -20.74
N LYS A 578 7.80 -27.17 -21.85
CA LYS A 578 9.21 -26.76 -22.02
C LYS A 578 9.63 -25.73 -20.98
N ARG A 579 8.80 -24.72 -20.73
CA ARG A 579 9.05 -23.68 -19.71
C ARG A 579 9.23 -24.31 -18.33
N ARG A 580 8.37 -25.26 -17.98
CA ARG A 580 8.44 -25.98 -16.71
C ARG A 580 9.67 -26.88 -16.59
N GLU A 581 10.04 -27.60 -17.65
CA GLU A 581 11.26 -28.42 -17.70
C GLU A 581 12.51 -27.56 -17.50
N MET A 582 12.57 -26.39 -18.18
CA MET A 582 13.64 -25.41 -18.02
C MET A 582 13.73 -24.90 -16.56
N TRP A 583 12.59 -24.56 -15.95
CA TRP A 583 12.53 -24.12 -14.55
C TRP A 583 12.98 -25.19 -13.56
N THR A 584 12.59 -26.45 -13.80
CA THR A 584 13.00 -27.57 -12.94
C THR A 584 14.52 -27.75 -12.99
N LYS A 585 15.10 -27.68 -14.19
CA LYS A 585 16.55 -27.75 -14.39
C LYS A 585 17.30 -26.60 -13.71
N TYR A 586 16.87 -25.35 -13.94
CA TYR A 586 17.49 -24.18 -13.33
C TYR A 586 17.49 -24.28 -11.79
N ARG A 587 16.38 -24.73 -11.20
CA ARG A 587 16.28 -24.92 -9.74
C ARG A 587 17.30 -25.93 -9.24
N ASP A 588 17.37 -27.09 -9.89
CA ASP A 588 18.25 -28.17 -9.48
C ASP A 588 19.73 -27.74 -9.61
N GLU A 589 20.05 -26.84 -10.53
CA GLU A 589 21.36 -26.19 -10.66
C GLU A 589 21.63 -25.16 -9.53
N THR A 590 20.65 -24.32 -9.17
CA THR A 590 20.82 -23.33 -8.08
C THR A 590 20.92 -23.94 -6.68
N LYS A 591 20.33 -25.11 -6.45
CA LYS A 591 20.50 -25.83 -5.17
C LYS A 591 21.95 -26.27 -4.92
N VAL A 592 22.78 -26.33 -5.97
CA VAL A 592 24.20 -26.70 -5.89
C VAL A 592 25.07 -25.51 -5.50
N THR A 593 24.59 -24.26 -5.66
CA THR A 593 25.39 -23.05 -5.39
C THR A 593 25.15 -22.44 -4.01
N ASP A 594 24.03 -22.75 -3.37
CA ASP A 594 23.68 -22.26 -2.02
C ASP A 594 24.05 -23.26 -0.89
N ALA A 595 24.56 -24.44 -1.25
CA ALA A 595 25.14 -25.44 -0.34
C ALA A 595 26.67 -25.36 -0.41
#